data_AF-A0A811UCM0-F1
#
_entry.id   AF-A0A811UCM0-F1
#
_cell.length_a   1.000
_cell.length_b   1.000
_cell.length_c   1.000
_cell.angle_alpha   90.00
_cell.angle_beta   90.00
_cell.angle_gamma   90.00
#
_symmetry.space_group_name_H-M   'P 1'
#
loop_
_entity.id
_entity.type
_entity.pdbx_description
1 polymer ?
#
loop_
_entity_poly.entity_id
_entity_poly.type
_entity_poly.pdbx_seq_one_letter_code
_entity_poly.pdbx_strand_id
1 'polypeptide(L)'
;MSDFDAKISVDAPLKDYEKLIEEKVQSEGLDEEEIEKNYKIISAAARDTVWKLLFSSSPITKESLENVAEFLNKIKEDASFYDPYTYNEWISGLRDELLKRNMLDFWRDHMVVKELGPCWARDCDYFDDMEDPAPAQFYNHAGCVAPFAQVTEQRRNSVILDLPTTPNEKRLDLNSDFEANISTESPSRDYDCLIKEKVKKDQNVEDDVIIDNFKKIAISARDVIWKLLFSQKDTSEENKVKAAGLLYRLKTDSCLYDPYTYNEWISGLRDELLKRNMLDFWRDHVVVKELGPCWARDSDYFDDMEDPAPAQFYNHAGCVAPFAPVTGRRLNSDILDLPTTTNEERLDLNSGFVANISTESPSRDYDCLIKEKVQDDQDGDDDVIINNFKKIAISAREVIWKLLFSQNNPSEDNKVKAGDLLYRLKADSCSFDPWSYNMWITTVRDELLKREMFDFWRDQLVAKELGPCWAKDSDFFDDLDDLEPVEFYNRAGCVAPFKRKVN
;
A
#
# COMPACT_ATOMS: atom_id res chain seq x y z
N MET A 1 -2.37 -47.06 23.46
CA MET A 1 -0.89 -47.22 23.43
C MET A 1 -0.29 -46.27 24.45
N SER A 2 0.87 -46.60 25.04
CA SER A 2 1.40 -45.84 26.19
C SER A 2 1.83 -44.44 25.78
N ASP A 3 1.37 -43.41 26.49
CA ASP A 3 1.97 -42.07 26.40
C ASP A 3 3.48 -42.23 26.65
N PHE A 4 4.27 -42.00 25.61
CA PHE A 4 5.72 -42.09 25.71
C PHE A 4 6.25 -40.76 26.24
N ASP A 5 7.24 -40.85 27.11
CA ASP A 5 7.92 -39.67 27.63
C ASP A 5 9.01 -39.27 26.63
N ALA A 6 8.81 -38.17 25.91
CA ALA A 6 9.78 -37.66 24.95
C ALA A 6 10.99 -37.08 25.71
N LYS A 7 12.05 -37.89 25.84
CA LYS A 7 13.30 -37.48 26.49
C LYS A 7 14.33 -37.07 25.45
N ILE A 8 14.66 -35.79 25.46
CA ILE A 8 15.73 -35.22 24.65
C ILE A 8 16.83 -34.78 25.63
N SER A 9 18.01 -35.39 25.53
CA SER A 9 19.14 -35.05 26.40
C SER A 9 19.76 -33.71 26.03
N VAL A 10 20.42 -33.06 26.98
CA VAL A 10 21.22 -31.85 26.71
C VAL A 10 22.57 -32.18 26.05
N ASP A 11 23.02 -33.43 26.12
CA ASP A 11 24.31 -33.87 25.60
C ASP A 11 24.27 -34.13 24.08
N ALA A 12 23.15 -34.67 23.57
CA ALA A 12 22.96 -34.97 22.15
C ALA A 12 21.53 -34.64 21.68
N PRO A 13 21.07 -33.39 21.83
CA PRO A 13 19.66 -33.02 21.66
C PRO A 13 19.13 -33.27 20.25
N LEU A 14 19.89 -32.89 19.22
CA LEU A 14 19.50 -33.09 17.81
C LEU A 14 19.30 -34.57 17.48
N LYS A 15 20.26 -35.42 17.87
CA LYS A 15 20.21 -36.86 17.59
C LYS A 15 19.05 -37.55 18.30
N ASP A 16 18.80 -37.18 19.57
CA ASP A 16 17.68 -37.74 20.33
C ASP A 16 16.34 -37.32 19.71
N TYR A 17 16.23 -36.07 19.26
CA TYR A 17 15.05 -35.54 18.59
C TYR A 17 14.78 -36.22 17.23
N GLU A 18 15.79 -36.32 16.35
CA GLU A 18 15.65 -36.99 15.04
C GLU A 18 15.18 -38.43 15.20
N LYS A 19 15.75 -39.15 16.17
CA LYS A 19 15.34 -40.51 16.49
C LYS A 19 13.87 -40.59 16.95
N LEU A 20 13.41 -39.64 17.77
CA LEU A 20 12.01 -39.59 18.20
C LEU A 20 11.07 -39.30 17.04
N ILE A 21 11.44 -38.38 16.13
CA ILE A 21 10.65 -38.09 14.92
C ILE A 21 10.59 -39.32 14.01
N GLU A 22 11.70 -39.99 13.75
CA GLU A 22 11.76 -41.21 12.93
C GLU A 22 10.90 -42.34 13.52
N GLU A 23 11.01 -42.60 14.84
CA GLU A 23 10.35 -43.73 15.49
C GLU A 23 8.86 -43.48 15.81
N LYS A 24 8.43 -42.23 15.99
CA LYS A 24 7.10 -41.89 16.54
C LYS A 24 6.24 -41.00 15.64
N VAL A 25 6.81 -40.35 14.64
CA VAL A 25 6.09 -39.44 13.72
C VAL A 25 6.16 -39.98 12.29
N GLN A 26 7.31 -40.46 11.85
CA GLN A 26 7.53 -40.96 10.48
C GLN A 26 7.42 -42.49 10.35
N SER A 27 6.96 -43.18 11.40
CA SER A 27 6.82 -44.65 11.39
C SER A 27 5.66 -45.09 10.50
N GLU A 28 5.87 -46.13 9.70
CA GLU A 28 4.82 -46.70 8.86
C GLU A 28 3.66 -47.27 9.71
N GLY A 29 2.43 -46.91 9.37
CA GLY A 29 1.22 -47.46 9.99
C GLY A 29 0.61 -46.64 11.13
N LEU A 30 1.08 -45.40 11.34
CA LEU A 30 0.43 -44.41 12.20
C LEU A 30 -0.72 -43.70 11.46
N ASP A 31 -1.79 -43.37 12.18
CA ASP A 31 -2.83 -42.47 11.67
C ASP A 31 -2.51 -40.99 11.97
N GLU A 32 -3.28 -40.08 11.37
CA GLU A 32 -3.05 -38.63 11.44
C GLU A 32 -3.18 -38.09 12.88
N GLU A 33 -4.14 -38.59 13.65
CA GLU A 33 -4.33 -38.19 15.06
C GLU A 33 -3.14 -38.67 15.94
N GLU A 34 -2.63 -39.87 15.69
CA GLU A 34 -1.43 -40.39 16.36
C GLU A 34 -0.18 -39.58 15.99
N ILE A 35 -0.01 -39.22 14.71
CA ILE A 35 1.11 -38.38 14.24
C ILE A 35 1.08 -37.00 14.92
N GLU A 36 -0.06 -36.31 14.88
CA GLU A 36 -0.22 -34.99 15.48
C GLU A 36 0.03 -35.02 17.00
N LYS A 37 -0.57 -36.00 17.70
CA LYS A 37 -0.37 -36.18 19.14
C LYS A 37 1.09 -36.45 19.48
N ASN A 38 1.76 -37.34 18.75
CA ASN A 38 3.15 -37.71 19.00
C ASN A 38 4.09 -36.53 18.73
N TYR A 39 3.85 -35.78 17.64
CA TYR A 39 4.63 -34.59 17.30
C TYR A 39 4.48 -33.51 18.38
N LYS A 40 3.27 -33.25 18.89
CA LYS A 40 3.05 -32.28 19.99
C LYS A 40 3.83 -32.61 21.26
N ILE A 41 3.91 -33.90 21.63
CA ILE A 41 4.69 -34.35 22.80
C ILE A 41 6.19 -34.11 22.57
N ILE A 42 6.70 -34.47 21.38
CA ILE A 42 8.13 -34.33 21.04
C ILE A 42 8.51 -32.85 20.92
N SER A 43 7.70 -32.04 20.25
CA SER A 43 7.97 -30.61 20.03
C SER A 43 7.97 -29.83 21.35
N ALA A 44 7.08 -30.16 22.29
CA ALA A 44 7.10 -29.58 23.64
C ALA A 44 8.41 -29.91 24.38
N ALA A 45 8.84 -31.17 24.36
CA ALA A 45 10.11 -31.57 24.96
C ALA A 45 11.32 -30.91 24.28
N ALA A 46 11.27 -30.72 22.96
CA ALA A 46 12.34 -30.09 22.19
C ALA A 46 12.50 -28.60 22.55
N ARG A 47 11.37 -27.86 22.62
CA ARG A 47 11.34 -26.45 23.04
C ARG A 47 11.84 -26.26 24.47
N ASP A 48 11.43 -27.14 25.38
CA ASP A 48 11.93 -27.16 26.77
C ASP A 48 13.44 -27.41 26.84
N THR A 49 13.97 -28.29 25.99
CA THR A 49 15.40 -28.58 25.93
C THR A 49 16.19 -27.41 25.35
N VAL A 50 15.69 -26.74 24.29
CA VAL A 50 16.30 -25.49 23.77
C VAL A 50 16.36 -24.44 24.87
N TRP A 51 15.27 -24.25 25.63
CA TRP A 51 15.24 -23.31 26.75
C TRP A 51 16.27 -23.67 27.84
N LYS A 52 16.41 -24.96 28.17
CA LYS A 52 17.40 -25.42 29.15
C LYS A 52 18.83 -25.17 28.68
N LEU A 53 19.13 -25.49 27.43
CA LEU A 53 20.45 -25.30 26.83
C LEU A 53 20.87 -23.81 26.81
N LEU A 54 19.92 -22.91 26.52
CA LEU A 54 20.18 -21.47 26.46
C LEU A 54 20.20 -20.79 27.84
N PHE A 55 19.46 -21.30 28.83
CA PHE A 55 19.17 -20.52 30.03
C PHE A 55 19.44 -21.20 31.38
N SER A 56 19.72 -22.50 31.42
CA SER A 56 19.66 -23.25 32.69
C SER A 56 20.99 -23.62 33.37
N SER A 57 22.17 -23.59 32.73
CA SER A 57 23.44 -23.74 33.50
C SER A 57 24.75 -23.59 32.71
N SER A 58 25.68 -22.83 33.32
CA SER A 58 27.12 -22.66 32.98
C SER A 58 27.43 -21.90 31.68
N PRO A 59 28.61 -21.23 31.59
CA PRO A 59 28.92 -20.37 30.45
C PRO A 59 28.83 -21.16 29.16
N ILE A 60 27.91 -20.72 28.30
CA ILE A 60 27.64 -21.38 27.04
C ILE A 60 28.86 -21.14 26.14
N THR A 61 29.48 -22.22 25.67
CA THR A 61 30.57 -22.13 24.71
C THR A 61 30.00 -21.83 23.32
N LYS A 62 30.82 -21.24 22.44
CA LYS A 62 30.38 -20.96 21.07
C LYS A 62 29.96 -22.23 20.31
N GLU A 63 30.65 -23.35 20.53
CA GLU A 63 30.29 -24.67 19.99
C GLU A 63 28.93 -25.15 20.52
N SER A 64 28.62 -24.90 21.78
CA SER A 64 27.31 -25.21 22.35
C SER A 64 26.19 -24.35 21.77
N LEU A 65 26.47 -23.09 21.38
CA LEU A 65 25.49 -22.23 20.71
C LEU A 65 25.21 -22.71 19.28
N GLU A 66 26.24 -23.13 18.54
CA GLU A 66 26.08 -23.68 17.18
C GLU A 66 25.21 -24.94 17.19
N ASN A 67 25.51 -25.87 18.11
CA ASN A 67 24.73 -27.11 18.25
C ASN A 67 23.26 -26.84 18.64
N VAL A 68 23.02 -25.80 19.46
CA VAL A 68 21.65 -25.38 19.80
C VAL A 68 20.94 -24.77 18.60
N ALA A 69 21.65 -24.00 17.77
CA ALA A 69 21.09 -23.40 16.56
C ALA A 69 20.77 -24.47 15.49
N GLU A 70 21.63 -25.47 15.31
CA GLU A 70 21.35 -26.62 14.45
C GLU A 70 20.14 -27.42 14.93
N PHE A 71 20.06 -27.65 16.25
CA PHE A 71 18.90 -28.30 16.83
C PHE A 71 17.61 -27.49 16.63
N LEU A 72 17.64 -26.17 16.86
CA LEU A 72 16.49 -25.28 16.64
C LEU A 72 16.07 -25.22 15.17
N ASN A 73 17.02 -25.22 14.23
CA ASN A 73 16.72 -25.27 12.80
C ASN A 73 15.93 -26.53 12.43
N LYS A 74 16.35 -27.69 12.94
CA LYS A 74 15.64 -28.94 12.70
C LYS A 74 14.22 -28.92 13.27
N ILE A 75 14.04 -28.35 14.46
CA ILE A 75 12.70 -28.16 15.05
C ILE A 75 11.82 -27.28 14.15
N LYS A 76 12.38 -26.18 13.63
CA LYS A 76 11.66 -25.26 12.73
C LYS A 76 11.23 -25.96 11.43
N GLU A 77 12.14 -26.69 10.78
CA GLU A 77 11.86 -27.44 9.55
C GLU A 77 10.72 -28.45 9.72
N ASP A 78 10.68 -29.14 10.86
CA ASP A 78 9.59 -30.09 11.09
C ASP A 78 8.31 -29.34 11.51
N ALA A 79 8.42 -28.23 12.24
CA ALA A 79 7.28 -27.41 12.63
C ALA A 79 6.58 -26.78 11.42
N SER A 80 7.32 -26.36 10.39
CA SER A 80 6.71 -25.82 9.16
C SER A 80 5.83 -26.84 8.43
N PHE A 81 5.98 -28.13 8.70
CA PHE A 81 5.13 -29.18 8.14
C PHE A 81 4.04 -29.67 9.10
N TYR A 82 4.35 -29.82 10.40
CA TYR A 82 3.44 -30.47 11.35
C TYR A 82 2.64 -29.50 12.25
N ASP A 83 3.20 -28.38 12.70
CA ASP A 83 2.52 -27.43 13.60
C ASP A 83 3.26 -26.07 13.65
N PRO A 84 3.10 -25.23 12.60
CA PRO A 84 3.83 -23.97 12.51
C PRO A 84 3.33 -22.92 13.51
N TYR A 85 2.05 -22.97 13.88
CA TYR A 85 1.43 -21.99 14.79
C TYR A 85 2.01 -22.08 16.21
N THR A 86 2.15 -23.29 16.75
CA THR A 86 2.74 -23.49 18.09
C THR A 86 4.21 -23.06 18.11
N TYR A 87 4.94 -23.23 17.01
CA TYR A 87 6.31 -22.74 16.87
C TYR A 87 6.37 -21.20 16.83
N ASN A 88 5.51 -20.57 16.02
CA ASN A 88 5.45 -19.12 15.85
C ASN A 88 5.12 -18.36 17.14
N GLU A 89 4.20 -18.91 17.95
CA GLU A 89 3.89 -18.35 19.27
C GLU A 89 5.10 -18.46 20.22
N TRP A 90 5.71 -19.63 20.30
CA TRP A 90 6.82 -19.87 21.23
C TRP A 90 8.10 -19.11 20.86
N ILE A 91 8.43 -19.01 19.57
CA ILE A 91 9.70 -18.42 19.13
C ILE A 91 9.79 -16.93 19.47
N SER A 92 8.64 -16.24 19.54
CA SER A 92 8.52 -14.86 20.04
C SER A 92 8.93 -14.74 21.51
N GLY A 93 8.50 -15.68 22.36
CA GLY A 93 8.94 -15.75 23.75
C GLY A 93 10.44 -16.04 23.90
N LEU A 94 11.01 -16.87 23.01
CA LEU A 94 12.44 -17.15 22.97
C LEU A 94 13.25 -15.89 22.60
N ARG A 95 12.81 -15.14 21.57
CA ARG A 95 13.41 -13.85 21.18
C ARG A 95 13.46 -12.89 22.37
N ASP A 96 12.34 -12.69 23.04
CA ASP A 96 12.23 -11.70 24.11
C ASP A 96 13.16 -12.02 25.27
N GLU A 97 13.30 -13.30 25.65
CA GLU A 97 14.22 -13.71 26.71
C GLU A 97 15.70 -13.64 26.27
N LEU A 98 16.02 -13.94 25.01
CA LEU A 98 17.37 -13.73 24.44
C LEU A 98 17.79 -12.26 24.49
N LEU A 99 16.91 -11.35 24.06
CA LEU A 99 17.16 -9.90 24.06
C LEU A 99 17.30 -9.37 25.49
N LYS A 100 16.41 -9.80 26.41
CA LYS A 100 16.43 -9.43 27.82
C LYS A 100 17.70 -9.89 28.54
N ARG A 101 18.27 -11.03 28.19
CA ARG A 101 19.55 -11.53 28.72
C ARG A 101 20.77 -11.01 27.95
N ASN A 102 20.57 -10.14 26.98
CA ASN A 102 21.60 -9.56 26.13
C ASN A 102 22.45 -10.62 25.40
N MET A 103 21.82 -11.74 25.01
CA MET A 103 22.44 -12.83 24.24
C MET A 103 22.49 -12.47 22.75
N LEU A 104 23.04 -11.30 22.44
CA LEU A 104 22.98 -10.70 21.11
C LEU A 104 23.77 -11.50 20.07
N ASP A 105 24.83 -12.21 20.46
CA ASP A 105 25.61 -13.01 19.51
C ASP A 105 24.79 -14.20 19.01
N PHE A 106 24.01 -14.85 19.88
CA PHE A 106 23.07 -15.90 19.46
C PHE A 106 21.91 -15.34 18.63
N TRP A 107 21.40 -14.15 19.01
CA TRP A 107 20.37 -13.46 18.24
C TRP A 107 20.83 -13.16 16.81
N ARG A 108 21.99 -12.51 16.65
CA ARG A 108 22.48 -12.11 15.33
C ARG A 108 22.96 -13.30 14.50
N ASP A 109 23.86 -14.10 15.06
CA ASP A 109 24.62 -15.08 14.28
C ASP A 109 23.82 -16.36 14.00
N HIS A 110 22.74 -16.60 14.75
CA HIS A 110 21.93 -17.81 14.62
C HIS A 110 20.45 -17.49 14.37
N MET A 111 19.79 -16.73 15.24
CA MET A 111 18.34 -16.47 15.06
C MET A 111 18.05 -15.68 13.78
N VAL A 112 18.77 -14.56 13.59
CA VAL A 112 18.61 -13.70 12.42
C VAL A 112 19.24 -14.37 11.21
N VAL A 113 20.55 -14.62 11.20
CA VAL A 113 21.27 -15.11 10.00
C VAL A 113 20.74 -16.45 9.45
N LYS A 114 20.31 -17.38 10.31
CA LYS A 114 19.74 -18.67 9.87
C LYS A 114 18.22 -18.65 9.78
N GLU A 115 17.59 -17.50 9.99
CA GLU A 115 16.16 -17.30 9.79
C GLU A 115 15.31 -18.23 10.66
N LEU A 116 15.71 -18.40 11.91
CA LEU A 116 15.05 -19.31 12.87
C LEU A 116 13.80 -18.71 13.53
N GLY A 117 13.32 -17.57 13.05
CA GLY A 117 12.07 -16.94 13.46
C GLY A 117 10.83 -17.64 12.89
N PRO A 118 9.66 -16.98 12.92
CA PRO A 118 8.40 -17.59 12.53
C PRO A 118 8.43 -18.27 11.16
N CYS A 119 7.75 -19.40 11.05
CA CYS A 119 7.38 -20.03 9.80
C CYS A 119 6.40 -19.14 9.05
N TRP A 120 6.59 -19.01 7.74
CA TRP A 120 5.77 -18.19 6.83
C TRP A 120 5.89 -18.73 5.40
N ALA A 121 5.24 -18.09 4.42
CA ALA A 121 5.11 -18.60 3.05
C ALA A 121 6.43 -19.01 2.36
N ARG A 122 7.56 -18.45 2.80
CA ARG A 122 8.89 -18.79 2.29
C ARG A 122 9.39 -20.17 2.71
N ASP A 123 8.94 -20.71 3.85
CA ASP A 123 9.42 -21.97 4.44
C ASP A 123 8.31 -22.93 4.91
N CYS A 124 7.04 -22.55 4.74
CA CYS A 124 5.87 -23.29 5.20
C CYS A 124 4.70 -23.11 4.22
N ASP A 125 4.11 -24.24 3.79
CA ASP A 125 3.01 -24.30 2.83
C ASP A 125 1.62 -24.02 3.43
N TYR A 126 1.53 -23.87 4.76
CA TYR A 126 0.34 -23.40 5.45
C TYR A 126 0.07 -21.91 5.25
N PHE A 127 1.04 -21.16 4.73
CA PHE A 127 0.95 -19.72 4.55
C PHE A 127 1.18 -19.34 3.08
N ASP A 128 0.46 -18.33 2.61
CA ASP A 128 0.54 -17.80 1.24
C ASP A 128 1.23 -16.42 1.27
N ASP A 129 2.19 -16.16 0.39
CA ASP A 129 2.88 -14.85 0.33
C ASP A 129 1.99 -13.72 -0.22
N MET A 130 0.80 -14.07 -0.72
CA MET A 130 -0.23 -13.15 -1.19
C MET A 130 -1.21 -12.70 -0.08
N GLU A 131 -1.42 -13.53 0.94
CA GLU A 131 -2.42 -13.28 2.01
C GLU A 131 -1.77 -13.15 3.40
N ASP A 132 -0.65 -13.82 3.65
CA ASP A 132 0.02 -13.87 4.95
C ASP A 132 1.29 -12.99 4.98
N PRO A 133 1.38 -12.01 5.89
CA PRO A 133 2.50 -11.09 5.94
C PRO A 133 3.81 -11.77 6.37
N ALA A 134 4.91 -11.37 5.73
CA ALA A 134 6.25 -11.77 6.13
C ALA A 134 6.55 -11.37 7.58
N PRO A 135 7.17 -12.22 8.42
CA PRO A 135 7.44 -11.93 9.82
C PRO A 135 8.67 -11.03 9.99
N ALA A 136 8.80 -9.98 9.18
CA ALA A 136 9.94 -9.05 9.19
C ALA A 136 10.14 -8.40 10.57
N GLN A 137 9.02 -8.03 11.22
CA GLN A 137 9.01 -7.43 12.55
C GLN A 137 9.67 -8.33 13.62
N PHE A 138 9.62 -9.65 13.46
CA PHE A 138 10.27 -10.57 14.40
C PHE A 138 11.78 -10.34 14.49
N TYR A 139 12.41 -10.03 13.36
CA TYR A 139 13.87 -9.88 13.25
C TYR A 139 14.36 -8.44 13.47
N ASN A 140 13.45 -7.46 13.42
CA ASN A 140 13.74 -6.03 13.53
C ASN A 140 14.04 -5.59 14.98
N HIS A 141 14.97 -6.27 15.64
CA HIS A 141 15.37 -6.02 17.02
C HIS A 141 16.89 -5.97 17.17
N ALA A 142 17.37 -5.19 18.13
CA ALA A 142 18.79 -5.02 18.45
C ALA A 142 19.66 -4.57 17.25
N GLY A 143 19.09 -3.77 16.35
CA GLY A 143 19.76 -3.26 15.15
C GLY A 143 19.91 -4.29 14.02
N CYS A 144 19.32 -5.47 14.18
CA CYS A 144 19.11 -6.39 13.09
C CYS A 144 17.83 -6.06 12.35
N VAL A 145 17.78 -6.55 11.12
CA VAL A 145 16.58 -6.63 10.31
C VAL A 145 16.48 -8.05 9.79
N ALA A 146 15.29 -8.44 9.34
CA ALA A 146 15.12 -9.75 8.72
C ALA A 146 16.13 -9.92 7.57
N PRO A 147 16.88 -11.03 7.49
CA PRO A 147 17.84 -11.18 6.42
C PRO A 147 17.14 -11.32 5.06
N PHE A 148 15.90 -11.82 4.98
CA PHE A 148 15.11 -11.68 3.76
C PHE A 148 14.75 -10.22 3.40
N ALA A 149 14.89 -9.27 4.33
CA ALA A 149 14.86 -7.83 4.06
C ALA A 149 16.24 -7.24 3.71
N GLN A 150 17.35 -7.98 3.90
CA GLN A 150 18.74 -7.60 3.52
C GLN A 150 19.34 -8.41 2.36
N VAL A 151 18.65 -9.45 1.87
CA VAL A 151 19.10 -10.24 0.72
C VAL A 151 19.08 -9.43 -0.59
N THR A 152 18.60 -8.18 -0.54
CA THR A 152 18.71 -7.15 -1.58
C THR A 152 20.10 -6.52 -1.77
N GLU A 153 21.13 -6.75 -0.95
CA GLU A 153 22.46 -6.14 -1.24
C GLU A 153 23.74 -7.00 -1.09
N GLN A 154 23.81 -8.12 -0.35
CA GLN A 154 25.12 -8.77 -0.10
C GLN A 154 25.13 -10.31 0.01
N ARG A 155 25.04 -11.02 -1.13
CA ARG A 155 25.73 -12.31 -1.35
C ARG A 155 26.23 -12.48 -2.80
N ARG A 156 27.29 -11.76 -3.15
CA ARG A 156 28.31 -12.26 -4.09
C ARG A 156 29.66 -12.29 -3.38
N ASN A 157 29.98 -13.44 -2.78
CA ASN A 157 31.23 -14.20 -3.02
C ASN A 157 31.58 -15.12 -1.85
N SER A 158 31.25 -16.41 -1.98
CA SER A 158 32.24 -17.48 -1.79
C SER A 158 31.75 -18.81 -2.38
N VAL A 159 32.30 -19.15 -3.54
CA VAL A 159 32.95 -20.43 -3.88
C VAL A 159 32.15 -21.74 -3.70
N ILE A 160 31.76 -22.30 -4.87
CA ILE A 160 31.78 -23.72 -5.30
C ILE A 160 30.53 -24.60 -5.00
N LEU A 161 29.78 -25.04 -6.04
CA LEU A 161 29.97 -26.32 -6.76
C LEU A 161 28.96 -26.47 -7.93
N ASP A 162 29.46 -26.81 -9.13
CA ASP A 162 28.71 -27.22 -10.32
C ASP A 162 27.75 -28.41 -10.08
N LEU A 163 26.56 -28.42 -10.71
CA LEU A 163 25.90 -29.58 -11.37
C LEU A 163 24.53 -29.16 -11.99
N PRO A 164 23.97 -29.89 -12.99
CA PRO A 164 23.76 -29.38 -14.33
C PRO A 164 22.31 -29.02 -14.67
N THR A 165 22.21 -28.13 -15.65
CA THR A 165 21.02 -27.64 -16.35
C THR A 165 20.21 -28.74 -17.05
N THR A 166 18.88 -28.62 -17.06
CA THR A 166 18.05 -29.08 -18.18
C THR A 166 17.12 -27.97 -18.68
N PRO A 167 16.84 -27.88 -20.00
CA PRO A 167 16.32 -26.67 -20.63
C PRO A 167 14.88 -26.86 -21.17
N ASN A 168 14.02 -25.87 -20.95
CA ASN A 168 13.17 -25.23 -21.97
C ASN A 168 11.98 -24.55 -21.32
N GLU A 169 12.10 -23.25 -21.10
CA GLU A 169 11.00 -22.30 -21.27
C GLU A 169 11.65 -20.96 -21.64
N LYS A 170 11.08 -20.24 -22.60
CA LYS A 170 11.63 -18.98 -23.13
C LYS A 170 11.70 -17.93 -22.01
N ARG A 171 12.81 -17.85 -21.29
CA ARG A 171 13.15 -16.72 -20.42
C ARG A 171 13.42 -15.50 -21.31
N LEU A 172 12.52 -14.53 -21.27
CA LEU A 172 12.80 -13.18 -21.74
C LEU A 172 13.85 -12.57 -20.80
N ASP A 173 14.95 -12.10 -21.36
CA ASP A 173 16.06 -11.57 -20.59
C ASP A 173 15.77 -10.13 -20.16
N LEU A 174 15.44 -9.93 -18.89
CA LEU A 174 15.33 -8.60 -18.27
C LEU A 174 16.71 -7.94 -18.10
N ASN A 175 17.82 -8.68 -18.28
CA ASN A 175 19.19 -8.15 -18.32
C ASN A 175 19.61 -7.62 -19.70
N SER A 176 18.71 -7.64 -20.70
CA SER A 176 19.03 -7.07 -22.01
C SER A 176 19.23 -5.55 -21.88
N ASP A 177 20.34 -5.01 -22.39
CA ASP A 177 20.50 -3.56 -22.59
C ASP A 177 19.36 -3.05 -23.49
N PHE A 178 18.32 -2.50 -22.87
CA PHE A 178 17.19 -1.88 -23.57
C PHE A 178 17.31 -0.36 -23.50
N GLU A 179 16.91 0.30 -24.57
CA GLU A 179 16.77 1.74 -24.60
C GLU A 179 15.33 2.08 -24.20
N ALA A 180 15.17 2.84 -23.11
CA ALA A 180 13.86 3.28 -22.64
C ALA A 180 13.32 4.39 -23.58
N ASN A 181 12.64 3.99 -24.64
CA ASN A 181 12.11 4.91 -25.63
C ASN A 181 10.66 5.30 -25.31
N ILE A 182 10.49 6.54 -24.81
CA ILE A 182 9.17 7.14 -24.56
C ILE A 182 8.96 8.25 -25.59
N SER A 183 7.88 8.17 -26.38
CA SER A 183 7.56 9.16 -27.40
C SER A 183 6.87 10.40 -26.82
N THR A 184 6.95 11.53 -27.52
CA THR A 184 6.12 12.71 -27.23
C THR A 184 4.69 12.58 -27.76
N GLU A 185 4.41 11.57 -28.58
CA GLU A 185 3.09 11.34 -29.17
C GLU A 185 2.14 10.66 -28.17
N SER A 186 2.59 9.56 -27.56
CA SER A 186 1.82 8.74 -26.60
C SER A 186 2.64 8.41 -25.33
N PRO A 187 3.16 9.43 -24.61
CA PRO A 187 4.15 9.23 -23.55
C PRO A 187 3.70 8.32 -22.40
N SER A 188 2.45 8.48 -21.93
CA SER A 188 1.92 7.67 -20.82
C SER A 188 1.77 6.20 -21.20
N ARG A 189 1.35 5.91 -22.44
CA ARG A 189 1.20 4.54 -22.93
C ARG A 189 2.56 3.86 -23.07
N ASP A 190 3.53 4.57 -23.66
CA ASP A 190 4.89 4.04 -23.83
C ASP A 190 5.54 3.73 -22.46
N TYR A 191 5.35 4.63 -21.49
CA TYR A 191 5.78 4.46 -20.11
C TYR A 191 5.14 3.23 -19.45
N ASP A 192 3.80 3.11 -19.49
CA ASP A 192 3.06 1.99 -18.89
C ASP A 192 3.50 0.64 -19.49
N CYS A 193 3.73 0.60 -20.81
CA CYS A 193 4.27 -0.58 -21.48
C CYS A 193 5.68 -0.94 -20.97
N LEU A 194 6.59 0.03 -20.86
CA LEU A 194 7.94 -0.20 -20.34
C LEU A 194 7.93 -0.67 -18.89
N ILE A 195 7.11 -0.06 -18.02
CA ILE A 195 6.96 -0.49 -16.62
C ILE A 195 6.43 -1.91 -16.55
N LYS A 196 5.37 -2.24 -17.30
CA LYS A 196 4.81 -3.60 -17.33
C LYS A 196 5.82 -4.64 -17.83
N GLU A 197 6.58 -4.32 -18.87
CA GLU A 197 7.48 -5.28 -19.51
C GLU A 197 8.82 -5.44 -18.81
N LYS A 198 9.31 -4.38 -18.15
CA LYS A 198 10.68 -4.28 -17.62
C LYS A 198 10.79 -4.13 -16.11
N VAL A 199 9.69 -3.83 -15.41
CA VAL A 199 9.65 -3.58 -13.96
C VAL A 199 8.64 -4.51 -13.25
N LYS A 200 7.40 -4.65 -13.76
CA LYS A 200 6.29 -5.38 -13.09
C LYS A 200 5.99 -6.76 -13.70
N LYS A 201 6.99 -7.46 -14.23
CA LYS A 201 6.78 -8.75 -14.92
C LYS A 201 7.12 -9.93 -14.02
N ASP A 202 6.21 -10.89 -13.91
CA ASP A 202 6.33 -12.13 -13.11
C ASP A 202 7.49 -13.03 -13.59
N GLN A 203 8.70 -12.67 -13.18
CA GLN A 203 9.92 -13.42 -13.41
C GLN A 203 10.85 -13.18 -12.22
N ASN A 204 11.55 -14.24 -11.78
CA ASN A 204 12.57 -14.17 -10.74
C ASN A 204 13.76 -13.32 -11.22
N VAL A 205 13.64 -12.00 -11.12
CA VAL A 205 14.64 -11.02 -11.53
C VAL A 205 15.06 -10.24 -10.32
N GLU A 206 16.38 -10.07 -10.15
CA GLU A 206 16.98 -9.36 -9.02
C GLU A 206 16.37 -7.94 -8.93
N ASP A 207 16.01 -7.51 -7.73
CA ASP A 207 15.40 -6.18 -7.49
C ASP A 207 16.28 -5.04 -8.00
N ASP A 208 17.61 -5.19 -7.96
CA ASP A 208 18.57 -4.25 -8.55
C ASP A 208 18.33 -4.06 -10.06
N VAL A 209 17.99 -5.12 -10.78
CA VAL A 209 17.69 -5.06 -12.22
C VAL A 209 16.33 -4.37 -12.43
N ILE A 210 15.35 -4.61 -11.56
CA ILE A 210 14.04 -3.94 -11.61
C ILE A 210 14.19 -2.44 -11.32
N ILE A 211 14.96 -2.08 -10.29
CA ILE A 211 15.26 -0.69 -9.90
C ILE A 211 16.11 0.00 -10.97
N ASP A 212 17.13 -0.65 -11.54
CA ASP A 212 17.94 -0.08 -12.62
C ASP A 212 17.13 0.10 -13.91
N ASN A 213 16.26 -0.85 -14.23
CA ASN A 213 15.32 -0.75 -15.34
C ASN A 213 14.35 0.42 -15.10
N PHE A 214 13.81 0.55 -13.89
CA PHE A 214 12.98 1.69 -13.51
C PHE A 214 13.74 3.00 -13.65
N LYS A 215 14.98 3.11 -13.15
CA LYS A 215 15.82 4.31 -13.26
C LYS A 215 16.05 4.71 -14.72
N LYS A 216 16.31 3.77 -15.62
CA LYS A 216 16.44 4.02 -17.08
C LYS A 216 15.14 4.61 -17.66
N ILE A 217 13.99 4.02 -17.30
CA ILE A 217 12.67 4.49 -17.73
C ILE A 217 12.37 5.87 -17.15
N ALA A 218 12.66 6.10 -15.87
CA ALA A 218 12.46 7.36 -15.17
C ALA A 218 13.29 8.49 -15.78
N ILE A 219 14.56 8.25 -16.15
CA ILE A 219 15.39 9.23 -16.87
C ILE A 219 14.71 9.64 -18.18
N SER A 220 14.28 8.68 -18.99
CA SER A 220 13.60 8.95 -20.26
C SER A 220 12.27 9.70 -20.06
N ALA A 221 11.50 9.33 -19.04
CA ALA A 221 10.24 9.98 -18.70
C ALA A 221 10.46 11.45 -18.32
N ARG A 222 11.47 11.74 -17.48
CA ARG A 222 11.86 13.11 -17.10
C ARG A 222 12.27 13.94 -18.30
N ASP A 223 13.05 13.38 -19.22
CA ASP A 223 13.48 14.05 -20.45
C ASP A 223 12.30 14.37 -21.37
N VAL A 224 11.33 13.46 -21.50
CA VAL A 224 10.12 13.67 -22.31
C VAL A 224 9.21 14.71 -21.67
N ILE A 225 9.01 14.68 -20.36
CA ILE A 225 8.27 15.74 -19.62
C ILE A 225 8.93 17.09 -19.88
N TRP A 226 10.26 17.17 -19.78
CA TRP A 226 11.00 18.41 -20.03
C TRP A 226 10.82 18.90 -21.47
N LYS A 227 10.91 18.00 -22.47
CA LYS A 227 10.71 18.33 -23.88
C LYS A 227 9.29 18.82 -24.16
N LEU A 228 8.29 18.11 -23.67
CA LEU A 228 6.88 18.48 -23.83
C LEU A 228 6.61 19.87 -23.27
N LEU A 229 7.20 20.20 -22.11
CA LEU A 229 6.97 21.47 -21.43
C LEU A 229 7.80 22.64 -21.95
N PHE A 230 9.02 22.39 -22.44
CA PHE A 230 9.99 23.46 -22.63
C PHE A 230 10.67 23.52 -24.00
N SER A 231 10.43 22.58 -24.92
CA SER A 231 11.04 22.59 -26.25
C SER A 231 10.49 23.68 -27.17
N GLN A 232 9.29 24.19 -26.91
CA GLN A 232 8.69 25.31 -27.64
C GLN A 232 8.54 26.51 -26.73
N LYS A 233 8.49 27.72 -27.32
CA LYS A 233 8.33 28.97 -26.56
C LYS A 233 6.93 29.04 -25.94
N ASP A 234 5.92 28.57 -26.67
CA ASP A 234 4.54 28.45 -26.22
C ASP A 234 4.13 26.99 -26.29
N THR A 235 3.97 26.36 -25.11
CA THR A 235 3.62 24.95 -25.01
C THR A 235 2.12 24.76 -25.18
N SER A 236 1.72 23.88 -26.11
CA SER A 236 0.32 23.56 -26.35
C SER A 236 -0.34 22.91 -25.12
N GLU A 237 -1.66 23.11 -24.96
CA GLU A 237 -2.43 22.45 -23.89
C GLU A 237 -2.37 20.93 -24.00
N GLU A 238 -2.34 20.39 -25.22
CA GLU A 238 -2.16 18.96 -25.45
C GLU A 238 -0.83 18.44 -24.85
N ASN A 239 0.27 19.18 -25.06
CA ASN A 239 1.57 18.80 -24.52
C ASN A 239 1.62 18.95 -22.99
N LYS A 240 0.93 19.95 -22.43
CA LYS A 240 0.76 20.09 -20.98
C LYS A 240 0.01 18.90 -20.39
N VAL A 241 -1.11 18.50 -20.98
CA VAL A 241 -1.88 17.33 -20.51
C VAL A 241 -1.05 16.06 -20.59
N LYS A 242 -0.33 15.84 -21.71
CA LYS A 242 0.59 14.70 -21.87
C LYS A 242 1.71 14.70 -20.82
N ALA A 243 2.32 15.85 -20.56
CA ALA A 243 3.36 15.98 -19.55
C ALA A 243 2.83 15.73 -18.13
N ALA A 244 1.64 16.24 -17.81
CA ALA A 244 1.00 16.03 -16.51
C ALA A 244 0.63 14.54 -16.29
N GLY A 245 0.10 13.87 -17.32
CA GLY A 245 -0.24 12.45 -17.25
C GLY A 245 1.00 11.56 -17.06
N LEU A 246 2.10 11.85 -17.77
CA LEU A 246 3.37 11.16 -17.57
C LEU A 246 4.00 11.47 -16.20
N LEU A 247 3.94 12.72 -15.75
CA LEU A 247 4.46 13.14 -14.43
C LEU A 247 3.74 12.45 -13.27
N TYR A 248 2.42 12.29 -13.36
CA TYR A 248 1.63 11.56 -12.36
C TYR A 248 2.09 10.10 -12.23
N ARG A 249 2.21 9.38 -13.36
CA ARG A 249 2.68 7.98 -13.38
C ARG A 249 4.09 7.84 -12.83
N LEU A 250 4.98 8.69 -13.32
CA LEU A 250 6.36 8.75 -12.85
C LEU A 250 6.41 8.98 -11.35
N LYS A 251 5.61 9.90 -10.80
CA LYS A 251 5.55 10.13 -9.36
C LYS A 251 5.11 8.87 -8.62
N THR A 252 4.00 8.27 -9.01
CA THR A 252 3.42 7.10 -8.35
C THR A 252 4.43 5.96 -8.28
N ASP A 253 5.05 5.60 -9.39
CA ASP A 253 6.06 4.54 -9.41
C ASP A 253 7.36 4.99 -8.71
N SER A 254 7.76 6.27 -8.79
CA SER A 254 8.92 6.78 -8.05
C SER A 254 8.74 6.71 -6.55
N CYS A 255 7.53 6.92 -6.02
CA CYS A 255 7.27 6.80 -4.59
C CYS A 255 7.46 5.36 -4.06
N LEU A 256 7.47 4.36 -4.95
CA LEU A 256 7.75 2.96 -4.65
C LEU A 256 9.20 2.55 -4.94
N TYR A 257 9.77 2.98 -6.07
CA TYR A 257 11.06 2.45 -6.56
C TYR A 257 12.26 3.39 -6.36
N ASP A 258 12.09 4.72 -6.37
CA ASP A 258 13.21 5.68 -6.26
C ASP A 258 12.70 7.10 -5.91
N PRO A 259 12.20 7.33 -4.68
CA PRO A 259 11.57 8.60 -4.33
C PRO A 259 12.58 9.74 -4.20
N TYR A 260 13.81 9.46 -3.78
CA TYR A 260 14.84 10.46 -3.57
C TYR A 260 15.25 11.17 -4.87
N THR A 261 15.48 10.41 -5.94
CA THR A 261 15.86 10.97 -7.26
C THR A 261 14.72 11.80 -7.85
N TYR A 262 13.47 11.38 -7.64
CA TYR A 262 12.31 12.15 -8.04
C TYR A 262 12.22 13.47 -7.27
N ASN A 263 12.39 13.44 -5.94
CA ASN A 263 12.31 14.60 -5.06
C ASN A 263 13.34 15.68 -5.40
N GLU A 264 14.55 15.28 -5.79
CA GLU A 264 15.57 16.21 -6.27
C GLU A 264 15.15 16.83 -7.62
N TRP A 265 14.75 16.00 -8.58
CA TRP A 265 14.42 16.47 -9.94
C TRP A 265 13.18 17.36 -9.98
N ILE A 266 12.13 17.04 -9.23
CA ILE A 266 10.85 17.76 -9.25
C ILE A 266 11.01 19.22 -8.78
N SER A 267 12.00 19.49 -7.93
CA SER A 267 12.40 20.84 -7.54
C SER A 267 12.97 21.65 -8.70
N GLY A 268 13.77 21.02 -9.56
CA GLY A 268 14.25 21.64 -10.79
C GLY A 268 13.14 21.91 -11.81
N LEU A 269 12.17 21.00 -11.93
CA LEU A 269 10.99 21.21 -12.78
C LEU A 269 10.15 22.41 -12.30
N ARG A 270 9.89 22.51 -10.99
CA ARG A 270 9.21 23.68 -10.39
C ARG A 270 9.92 24.98 -10.76
N ASP A 271 11.22 25.06 -10.54
CA ASP A 271 11.96 26.31 -10.71
C ASP A 271 11.92 26.79 -12.17
N GLU A 272 12.01 25.87 -13.13
CA GLU A 272 11.90 26.22 -14.55
C GLU A 272 10.47 26.60 -14.96
N LEU A 273 9.44 25.94 -14.41
CA LEU A 273 8.03 26.34 -14.61
C LEU A 273 7.77 27.77 -14.12
N LEU A 274 8.22 28.10 -12.91
CA LEU A 274 8.07 29.43 -12.32
C LEU A 274 8.85 30.48 -13.10
N LYS A 275 10.09 30.18 -13.49
CA LYS A 275 10.94 31.07 -14.30
C LYS A 275 10.35 31.39 -15.67
N ARG A 276 9.64 30.43 -16.29
CA ARG A 276 8.94 30.63 -17.57
C ARG A 276 7.51 31.13 -17.43
N ASN A 277 7.07 31.42 -16.21
CA ASN A 277 5.72 31.88 -15.89
C ASN A 277 4.62 30.91 -16.36
N MET A 278 4.89 29.60 -16.33
CA MET A 278 3.92 28.55 -16.67
C MET A 278 3.00 28.24 -15.49
N LEU A 279 2.33 29.28 -14.97
CA LEU A 279 1.60 29.22 -13.70
C LEU A 279 0.35 28.32 -13.76
N ASP A 280 -0.25 28.16 -14.94
CA ASP A 280 -1.43 27.30 -15.12
C ASP A 280 -1.04 25.83 -14.94
N PHE A 281 0.08 25.40 -15.51
CA PHE A 281 0.61 24.05 -15.30
C PHE A 281 1.00 23.83 -13.82
N TRP A 282 1.62 24.84 -13.20
CA TRP A 282 1.99 24.80 -11.78
C TRP A 282 0.76 24.61 -10.88
N ARG A 283 -0.28 25.43 -11.06
CA ARG A 283 -1.50 25.37 -10.25
C ARG A 283 -2.31 24.11 -10.53
N ASP A 284 -2.66 23.90 -11.79
CA ASP A 284 -3.74 22.97 -12.17
C ASP A 284 -3.25 21.52 -12.28
N HIS A 285 -1.92 21.31 -12.32
CA HIS A 285 -1.34 19.98 -12.40
C HIS A 285 -0.39 19.69 -11.25
N VAL A 286 0.58 20.56 -10.96
CA VAL A 286 1.58 20.24 -9.92
C VAL A 286 1.01 20.41 -8.52
N VAL A 287 0.38 21.54 -8.22
CA VAL A 287 -0.16 21.83 -6.88
C VAL A 287 -1.42 21.00 -6.64
N VAL A 288 -2.44 21.11 -7.49
CA VAL A 288 -3.75 20.47 -7.27
C VAL A 288 -3.65 18.94 -7.17
N LYS A 289 -2.82 18.30 -8.00
CA LYS A 289 -2.64 16.83 -7.98
C LYS A 289 -1.48 16.39 -7.09
N GLU A 290 -0.90 17.31 -6.34
CA GLU A 290 0.20 17.06 -5.41
C GLU A 290 1.38 16.33 -6.07
N LEU A 291 1.78 16.74 -7.27
CA LEU A 291 2.90 16.16 -8.01
C LEU A 291 4.26 16.71 -7.55
N GLY A 292 4.36 17.19 -6.31
CA GLY A 292 5.62 17.54 -5.67
C GLY A 292 6.29 16.32 -5.03
N PRO A 293 7.27 16.54 -4.13
CA PRO A 293 8.05 15.47 -3.52
C PRO A 293 7.20 14.35 -2.93
N CYS A 294 7.64 13.09 -3.12
CA CYS A 294 7.19 11.94 -2.37
C CYS A 294 7.54 12.14 -0.88
N TRP A 295 6.63 11.76 0.00
CA TRP A 295 6.74 11.84 1.45
C TRP A 295 5.80 10.81 2.08
N ALA A 296 5.69 10.81 3.41
CA ALA A 296 4.96 9.78 4.15
C ALA A 296 3.49 9.56 3.74
N ARG A 297 2.88 10.52 3.03
CA ARG A 297 1.51 10.38 2.54
C ARG A 297 1.38 9.50 1.29
N ASP A 298 2.44 9.37 0.51
CA ASP A 298 2.42 8.69 -0.79
C ASP A 298 3.58 7.72 -1.01
N SER A 299 4.47 7.57 -0.04
CA SER A 299 5.63 6.68 -0.09
C SER A 299 5.90 6.12 1.30
N ASP A 300 6.11 4.80 1.36
CA ASP A 300 6.50 4.01 2.52
C ASP A 300 7.97 4.21 2.93
N TYR A 301 8.77 4.92 2.12
CA TYR A 301 10.14 5.30 2.44
C TYR A 301 10.26 6.39 3.51
N PHE A 302 9.16 7.08 3.84
CA PHE A 302 9.15 8.22 4.74
C PHE A 302 8.12 8.02 5.85
N ASP A 303 8.43 8.54 7.03
CA ASP A 303 7.54 8.52 8.20
C ASP A 303 7.02 9.93 8.49
N ASP A 304 5.71 10.12 8.70
CA ASP A 304 5.11 11.43 8.97
C ASP A 304 5.45 11.96 10.37
N MET A 305 5.99 11.11 11.24
CA MET A 305 6.49 11.49 12.57
C MET A 305 7.92 12.06 12.55
N GLU A 306 8.78 11.56 11.66
CA GLU A 306 10.19 11.95 11.60
C GLU A 306 10.51 12.86 10.41
N ASP A 307 9.85 12.67 9.27
CA ASP A 307 10.11 13.39 8.04
C ASP A 307 9.15 14.57 7.83
N PRO A 308 9.67 15.79 7.60
CA PRO A 308 8.82 16.97 7.45
C PRO A 308 8.06 16.94 6.11
N ALA A 309 6.75 17.21 6.18
CA ALA A 309 5.92 17.39 5.00
C ALA A 309 6.51 18.44 4.03
N PRO A 310 6.51 18.20 2.71
CA PRO A 310 7.15 19.06 1.72
C PRO A 310 6.33 20.32 1.40
N ALA A 311 5.68 20.94 2.39
CA ALA A 311 4.78 22.08 2.20
C ALA A 311 5.48 23.28 1.53
N GLN A 312 6.77 23.48 1.83
CA GLN A 312 7.56 24.57 1.24
C GLN A 312 7.70 24.45 -0.29
N PHE A 313 7.65 23.23 -0.84
CA PHE A 313 7.72 23.02 -2.28
C PHE A 313 6.58 23.76 -3.01
N TYR A 314 5.37 23.67 -2.47
CA TYR A 314 4.15 24.20 -3.08
C TYR A 314 3.92 25.70 -2.81
N ASN A 315 4.62 26.29 -1.84
CA ASN A 315 4.43 27.67 -1.39
C ASN A 315 5.06 28.72 -2.36
N HIS A 316 4.71 28.63 -3.64
CA HIS A 316 5.21 29.50 -4.72
C HIS A 316 4.05 30.03 -5.58
N ALA A 317 4.25 31.21 -6.18
CA ALA A 317 3.27 31.86 -7.06
C ALA A 317 1.85 32.00 -6.46
N GLY A 318 1.77 32.27 -5.15
CA GLY A 318 0.50 32.43 -4.42
C GLY A 318 -0.22 31.11 -4.10
N CYS A 319 0.37 29.96 -4.44
CA CYS A 319 -0.14 28.65 -4.08
C CYS A 319 0.32 28.26 -2.67
N VAL A 320 -0.39 27.31 -2.07
CA VAL A 320 -0.02 26.64 -0.84
C VAL A 320 -0.16 25.14 -1.02
N ALA A 321 0.57 24.35 -0.23
CA ALA A 321 0.43 22.90 -0.26
C ALA A 321 -1.02 22.49 0.06
N PRO A 322 -1.64 21.60 -0.72
CA PRO A 322 -3.04 21.20 -0.49
C PRO A 322 -3.28 20.57 0.89
N PHE A 323 -2.24 19.97 1.46
CA PHE A 323 -2.24 19.36 2.80
C PHE A 323 -1.86 20.33 3.93
N ALA A 324 -1.54 21.60 3.65
CA ALA A 324 -1.19 22.54 4.71
C ALA A 324 -2.44 22.99 5.49
N PRO A 325 -2.39 23.04 6.84
CA PRO A 325 -3.48 23.57 7.64
C PRO A 325 -3.71 25.05 7.33
N VAL A 326 -4.97 25.43 7.08
CA VAL A 326 -5.36 26.80 6.72
C VAL A 326 -5.16 27.74 7.93
N THR A 327 -3.96 28.30 8.10
CA THR A 327 -3.73 29.40 9.04
C THR A 327 -3.96 30.74 8.34
N GLY A 328 -4.95 31.49 8.83
CA GLY A 328 -5.57 32.61 8.13
C GLY A 328 -4.68 33.77 7.68
N ARG A 329 -5.00 34.28 6.48
CA ARG A 329 -5.00 35.71 6.15
C ARG A 329 -6.24 36.05 5.34
N ARG A 330 -6.99 37.05 5.80
CA ARG A 330 -7.85 37.90 4.95
C ARG A 330 -6.95 38.68 3.99
N LEU A 331 -7.36 38.82 2.73
CA LEU A 331 -7.33 40.09 1.97
C LEU A 331 -8.15 39.97 0.69
N ASN A 332 -9.11 40.91 0.60
CA ASN A 332 -9.70 41.55 -0.57
C ASN A 332 -10.70 40.78 -1.45
N SER A 333 -11.97 41.09 -1.16
CA SER A 333 -13.02 41.32 -2.14
C SER A 333 -12.53 42.21 -3.29
N ASP A 334 -12.40 41.62 -4.47
CA ASP A 334 -12.74 42.18 -5.78
C ASP A 334 -12.07 41.30 -6.84
N ILE A 335 -12.80 40.27 -7.29
CA ILE A 335 -12.86 39.75 -8.67
C ILE A 335 -14.10 38.85 -8.67
N LEU A 336 -15.21 39.44 -9.08
CA LEU A 336 -16.29 38.74 -9.76
C LEU A 336 -15.72 38.33 -11.11
N ASP A 337 -15.31 37.07 -11.24
CA ASP A 337 -15.43 36.28 -12.46
C ASP A 337 -15.20 34.80 -12.11
N LEU A 338 -16.11 33.95 -12.59
CA LEU A 338 -16.15 32.52 -12.31
C LEU A 338 -14.84 31.82 -12.68
N PRO A 339 -14.37 30.80 -11.92
CA PRO A 339 -13.77 29.65 -12.53
C PRO A 339 -14.89 28.71 -12.94
N THR A 340 -15.34 28.82 -14.18
CA THR A 340 -15.88 27.65 -14.89
C THR A 340 -14.87 26.53 -14.74
N THR A 341 -15.33 25.39 -14.22
CA THR A 341 -14.62 24.12 -14.16
C THR A 341 -13.99 23.80 -15.52
N THR A 342 -12.71 24.10 -15.69
CA THR A 342 -11.93 23.65 -16.84
C THR A 342 -10.72 22.89 -16.33
N ASN A 343 -10.79 21.57 -16.53
CA ASN A 343 -9.74 20.55 -16.53
C ASN A 343 -9.92 19.42 -15.49
N GLU A 344 -11.15 18.91 -15.39
CA GLU A 344 -11.35 17.50 -15.02
C GLU A 344 -11.15 16.60 -16.25
N GLU A 345 -10.51 15.48 -15.99
CA GLU A 345 -10.16 14.34 -16.84
C GLU A 345 -11.04 14.16 -18.10
N ARG A 346 -10.53 14.59 -19.26
CA ARG A 346 -10.88 13.94 -20.52
C ARG A 346 -10.15 12.60 -20.59
N LEU A 347 -10.66 11.63 -19.84
CA LEU A 347 -10.41 10.22 -20.08
C LEU A 347 -10.99 9.88 -21.46
N ASP A 348 -10.13 9.46 -22.39
CA ASP A 348 -10.52 8.98 -23.71
C ASP A 348 -11.14 7.57 -23.56
N LEU A 349 -12.40 7.56 -23.13
CA LEU A 349 -13.21 6.37 -22.96
C LEU A 349 -13.90 6.07 -24.29
N ASN A 350 -13.26 5.28 -25.15
CA ASN A 350 -13.84 4.75 -26.40
C ASN A 350 -14.93 3.67 -26.15
N SER A 351 -15.81 3.90 -25.18
CA SER A 351 -17.11 3.25 -25.06
C SER A 351 -18.16 4.37 -24.99
N GLY A 352 -19.11 4.39 -25.93
CA GLY A 352 -20.07 5.49 -26.17
C GLY A 352 -21.08 5.79 -25.04
N PHE A 353 -20.80 5.33 -23.81
CA PHE A 353 -21.58 5.62 -22.62
C PHE A 353 -21.10 6.91 -21.95
N VAL A 354 -22.01 7.88 -21.83
CA VAL A 354 -21.87 9.11 -21.06
C VAL A 354 -22.91 9.07 -19.95
N ALA A 355 -22.47 9.14 -18.69
CA ALA A 355 -23.37 9.25 -17.55
C ALA A 355 -23.93 10.68 -17.47
N ASN A 356 -25.25 10.81 -17.45
CA ASN A 356 -25.91 12.10 -17.36
C ASN A 356 -26.94 12.08 -16.23
N ILE A 357 -26.64 12.76 -15.14
CA ILE A 357 -27.51 12.90 -13.98
C ILE A 357 -28.03 14.34 -13.95
N SER A 358 -29.36 14.50 -13.88
CA SER A 358 -29.98 15.83 -13.83
C SER A 358 -29.98 16.41 -12.41
N THR A 359 -30.10 17.73 -12.30
CA THR A 359 -30.37 18.43 -11.03
C THR A 359 -31.86 18.38 -10.63
N GLU A 360 -32.74 17.94 -11.53
CA GLU A 360 -34.18 17.85 -11.28
C GLU A 360 -34.55 16.59 -10.48
N SER A 361 -34.05 15.42 -10.90
CA SER A 361 -34.30 14.12 -10.26
C SER A 361 -33.01 13.29 -10.10
N PRO A 362 -31.97 13.83 -9.43
CA PRO A 362 -30.63 13.27 -9.42
C PRO A 362 -30.54 11.82 -8.94
N SER A 363 -31.19 11.50 -7.82
CA SER A 363 -31.15 10.14 -7.25
C SER A 363 -31.81 9.12 -8.16
N ARG A 364 -32.90 9.49 -8.86
CA ARG A 364 -33.58 8.60 -9.79
C ARG A 364 -32.72 8.32 -11.02
N ASP A 365 -32.09 9.36 -11.57
CA ASP A 365 -31.20 9.22 -12.73
C ASP A 365 -29.99 8.34 -12.37
N TYR A 366 -29.42 8.55 -11.17
CA TYR A 366 -28.35 7.72 -10.62
C TYR A 366 -28.75 6.24 -10.49
N ASP A 367 -29.87 5.97 -9.81
CA ASP A 367 -30.37 4.59 -9.60
C ASP A 367 -30.64 3.88 -10.93
N CYS A 368 -31.16 4.59 -11.94
CA CYS A 368 -31.33 4.06 -13.29
C CYS A 368 -30.00 3.70 -13.95
N LEU A 369 -28.99 4.57 -13.86
CA LEU A 369 -27.68 4.32 -14.46
C LEU A 369 -26.94 3.16 -13.78
N ILE A 370 -26.97 3.08 -12.46
CA ILE A 370 -26.37 1.96 -11.71
C ILE A 370 -27.02 0.64 -12.13
N LYS A 371 -28.35 0.59 -12.16
CA LYS A 371 -29.08 -0.59 -12.58
C LYS A 371 -28.76 -1.03 -14.02
N GLU A 372 -28.68 -0.08 -14.95
CA GLU A 372 -28.50 -0.38 -16.39
C GLU A 372 -27.04 -0.61 -16.82
N LYS A 373 -26.06 -0.19 -16.02
CA LYS A 373 -24.64 -0.14 -16.45
C LYS A 373 -23.66 -0.80 -15.49
N VAL A 374 -24.09 -1.08 -14.26
CA VAL A 374 -23.25 -1.67 -13.21
C VAL A 374 -23.85 -2.98 -12.71
N GLN A 375 -25.19 -3.07 -12.57
CA GLN A 375 -25.89 -4.24 -12.03
C GLN A 375 -26.64 -5.08 -13.08
N ASP A 376 -26.40 -4.88 -14.38
CA ASP A 376 -27.07 -5.69 -15.42
C ASP A 376 -26.48 -7.11 -15.43
N ASP A 377 -27.34 -8.14 -15.37
CA ASP A 377 -27.03 -9.58 -15.20
C ASP A 377 -26.30 -10.21 -16.41
N GLN A 378 -25.69 -9.41 -17.29
CA GLN A 378 -24.85 -9.94 -18.37
C GLN A 378 -23.45 -10.14 -17.81
N ASP A 379 -22.83 -11.31 -18.09
CA ASP A 379 -21.43 -11.66 -17.79
C ASP A 379 -20.47 -10.57 -18.31
N GLY A 380 -20.38 -9.48 -17.56
CA GLY A 380 -19.65 -8.27 -17.87
C GLY A 380 -18.27 -8.36 -17.29
N ASP A 381 -17.28 -7.96 -18.07
CA ASP A 381 -15.91 -7.76 -17.60
C ASP A 381 -15.91 -6.77 -16.42
N ASP A 382 -15.36 -7.18 -15.27
CA ASP A 382 -15.32 -6.37 -14.03
C ASP A 382 -14.69 -4.99 -14.29
N ASP A 383 -13.71 -4.91 -15.19
CA ASP A 383 -13.08 -3.65 -15.60
C ASP A 383 -14.09 -2.71 -16.28
N VAL A 384 -15.04 -3.24 -17.04
CA VAL A 384 -16.09 -2.45 -17.70
C VAL A 384 -17.11 -1.95 -16.68
N ILE A 385 -17.48 -2.80 -15.73
CA ILE A 385 -18.41 -2.47 -14.64
C ILE A 385 -17.82 -1.35 -13.78
N ILE A 386 -16.57 -1.49 -13.33
CA ILE A 386 -15.86 -0.49 -12.53
C ILE A 386 -15.71 0.83 -13.33
N ASN A 387 -15.36 0.77 -14.61
CA ASN A 387 -15.23 1.98 -15.44
C ASN A 387 -16.58 2.69 -15.65
N ASN A 388 -17.67 1.95 -15.82
CA ASN A 388 -19.01 2.53 -15.91
C ASN A 388 -19.42 3.19 -14.59
N PHE A 389 -19.16 2.54 -13.46
CA PHE A 389 -19.38 3.12 -12.14
C PHE A 389 -18.62 4.43 -11.97
N LYS A 390 -17.32 4.47 -12.31
CA LYS A 390 -16.48 5.68 -12.22
C LYS A 390 -17.07 6.85 -13.01
N LYS A 391 -17.57 6.61 -14.23
CA LYS A 391 -18.27 7.63 -15.04
C LYS A 391 -19.52 8.16 -14.33
N ILE A 392 -20.33 7.27 -13.76
CA ILE A 392 -21.55 7.63 -13.02
C ILE A 392 -21.20 8.43 -11.75
N ALA A 393 -20.19 7.99 -11.00
CA ALA A 393 -19.71 8.65 -9.81
C ALA A 393 -19.20 10.07 -10.09
N ILE A 394 -18.45 10.29 -11.18
CA ILE A 394 -18.04 11.64 -11.62
C ILE A 394 -19.26 12.53 -11.85
N SER A 395 -20.24 12.07 -12.64
CA SER A 395 -21.47 12.82 -12.91
C SER A 395 -22.25 13.13 -11.64
N ALA A 396 -22.32 12.18 -10.70
CA ALA A 396 -23.01 12.37 -9.43
C ALA A 396 -22.32 13.43 -8.56
N ARG A 397 -20.99 13.38 -8.46
CA ARG A 397 -20.18 14.35 -7.72
C ARG A 397 -20.36 15.76 -8.26
N GLU A 398 -20.37 15.94 -9.58
CA GLU A 398 -20.63 17.24 -10.21
C GLU A 398 -22.02 17.78 -9.86
N VAL A 399 -23.05 16.93 -9.87
CA VAL A 399 -24.42 17.33 -9.57
C VAL A 399 -24.58 17.68 -8.10
N ILE A 400 -24.01 16.90 -7.18
CA ILE A 400 -23.96 17.22 -5.76
C ILE A 400 -23.31 18.59 -5.55
N TRP A 401 -22.17 18.84 -6.20
CA TRP A 401 -21.47 20.12 -6.13
C TRP A 401 -22.34 21.27 -6.64
N LYS A 402 -22.99 21.10 -7.79
CA LYS A 402 -23.90 22.11 -8.36
C LYS A 402 -25.08 22.41 -7.41
N LEU A 403 -25.70 21.38 -6.85
CA LEU A 403 -26.84 21.53 -5.93
C LEU A 403 -26.46 22.29 -4.65
N LEU A 404 -25.27 22.02 -4.10
CA LEU A 404 -24.81 22.63 -2.85
C LEU A 404 -24.16 23.99 -3.03
N PHE A 405 -23.43 24.21 -4.12
CA PHE A 405 -22.46 25.31 -4.19
C PHE A 405 -22.63 26.25 -5.39
N SER A 406 -23.55 25.98 -6.33
CA SER A 406 -23.83 26.92 -7.43
C SER A 406 -24.50 28.23 -6.96
N GLN A 407 -25.04 28.24 -5.74
CA GLN A 407 -25.60 29.44 -5.10
C GLN A 407 -24.96 29.62 -3.72
N ASN A 408 -24.87 30.86 -3.23
CA ASN A 408 -24.32 31.14 -1.89
C ASN A 408 -25.15 30.51 -0.76
N ASN A 409 -26.45 30.30 -0.99
CA ASN A 409 -27.32 29.61 -0.05
C ASN A 409 -28.27 28.69 -0.86
N PRO A 410 -27.99 27.39 -0.95
CA PRO A 410 -28.81 26.47 -1.72
C PRO A 410 -30.19 26.32 -1.08
N SER A 411 -31.22 26.09 -1.92
CA SER A 411 -32.57 25.81 -1.44
C SER A 411 -32.60 24.53 -0.60
N GLU A 412 -33.58 24.41 0.29
CA GLU A 412 -33.75 23.20 1.09
C GLU A 412 -34.02 21.97 0.22
N ASP A 413 -34.75 22.14 -0.89
CA ASP A 413 -34.94 21.10 -1.90
C ASP A 413 -33.61 20.63 -2.52
N ASN A 414 -32.69 21.56 -2.84
CA ASN A 414 -31.37 21.19 -3.36
C ASN A 414 -30.53 20.47 -2.33
N LYS A 415 -30.59 20.88 -1.07
CA LYS A 415 -29.90 20.19 0.04
C LYS A 415 -30.43 18.76 0.19
N VAL A 416 -31.75 18.56 0.19
CA VAL A 416 -32.35 17.22 0.27
C VAL A 416 -31.89 16.36 -0.91
N LYS A 417 -31.99 16.87 -2.14
CA LYS A 417 -31.52 16.16 -3.35
C LYS A 417 -30.04 15.80 -3.29
N ALA A 418 -29.19 16.72 -2.83
CA ALA A 418 -27.76 16.49 -2.70
C ALA A 418 -27.46 15.43 -1.63
N GLY A 419 -28.13 15.49 -0.48
CA GLY A 419 -27.97 14.49 0.59
C GLY A 419 -28.43 13.10 0.16
N ASP A 420 -29.54 13.00 -0.56
CA ASP A 420 -30.08 11.71 -1.04
C ASP A 420 -29.23 11.09 -2.16
N LEU A 421 -28.68 11.91 -3.06
CA LEU A 421 -27.72 11.46 -4.05
C LEU A 421 -26.38 11.06 -3.41
N LEU A 422 -25.90 11.85 -2.44
CA LEU A 422 -24.66 11.56 -1.71
C LEU A 422 -24.74 10.25 -0.93
N TYR A 423 -25.89 9.95 -0.32
CA TYR A 423 -26.12 8.69 0.39
C TYR A 423 -25.98 7.47 -0.53
N ARG A 424 -26.59 7.53 -1.72
CA ARG A 424 -26.48 6.46 -2.74
C ARG A 424 -25.07 6.31 -3.26
N LEU A 425 -24.48 7.45 -3.66
CA LEU A 425 -23.11 7.49 -4.14
C LEU A 425 -22.14 6.89 -3.13
N LYS A 426 -22.28 7.21 -1.83
CA LYS A 426 -21.47 6.61 -0.78
C LYS A 426 -21.63 5.10 -0.75
N ALA A 427 -22.87 4.61 -0.67
CA ALA A 427 -23.15 3.18 -0.53
C ALA A 427 -22.50 2.38 -1.66
N ASP A 428 -22.65 2.82 -2.91
CA ASP A 428 -22.05 2.13 -4.05
C ASP A 428 -20.53 2.35 -4.10
N SER A 429 -20.02 3.55 -3.75
CA SER A 429 -18.58 3.81 -3.69
C SER A 429 -17.87 2.90 -2.70
N CYS A 430 -18.48 2.58 -1.56
CA CYS A 430 -17.90 1.64 -0.60
C CYS A 430 -17.74 0.21 -1.16
N SER A 431 -18.41 -0.14 -2.26
CA SER A 431 -18.26 -1.46 -2.92
C SER A 431 -17.47 -1.43 -4.23
N PHE A 432 -17.31 -0.26 -4.87
CA PHE A 432 -16.68 -0.18 -6.19
C PHE A 432 -15.44 0.72 -6.27
N ASP A 433 -15.36 1.80 -5.49
CA ASP A 433 -14.23 2.74 -5.51
C ASP A 433 -14.23 3.64 -4.25
N PRO A 434 -13.91 3.09 -3.07
CA PRO A 434 -13.95 3.83 -1.82
C PRO A 434 -12.89 4.93 -1.76
N TRP A 435 -11.73 4.73 -2.39
CA TRP A 435 -10.62 5.70 -2.36
C TRP A 435 -10.98 7.02 -3.06
N SER A 436 -11.56 6.97 -4.27
CA SER A 436 -11.98 8.17 -5.01
C SER A 436 -13.07 8.95 -4.26
N TYR A 437 -13.95 8.25 -3.55
CA TYR A 437 -14.96 8.87 -2.70
C TYR A 437 -14.34 9.52 -1.46
N ASN A 438 -13.49 8.79 -0.74
CA ASN A 438 -12.82 9.24 0.49
C ASN A 438 -12.00 10.52 0.25
N MET A 439 -11.32 10.63 -0.88
CA MET A 439 -10.65 11.86 -1.29
C MET A 439 -11.65 12.99 -1.53
N TRP A 440 -12.64 12.77 -2.39
CA TRP A 440 -13.58 13.83 -2.79
C TRP A 440 -14.45 14.35 -1.64
N ILE A 441 -14.89 13.48 -0.74
CA ILE A 441 -15.81 13.86 0.35
C ILE A 441 -15.15 14.82 1.35
N THR A 442 -13.82 14.80 1.49
CA THR A 442 -13.06 15.80 2.26
C THR A 442 -13.15 17.20 1.64
N THR A 443 -13.16 17.30 0.32
CA THR A 443 -13.32 18.57 -0.40
C THR A 443 -14.72 19.13 -0.18
N VAL A 444 -15.75 18.28 -0.19
CA VAL A 444 -17.13 18.69 0.12
C VAL A 444 -17.25 19.18 1.56
N ARG A 445 -16.65 18.46 2.53
CA ARG A 445 -16.59 18.88 3.94
C ARG A 445 -15.99 20.27 4.05
N ASP A 446 -14.81 20.49 3.47
CA ASP A 446 -14.07 21.73 3.66
C ASP A 446 -14.79 22.93 3.04
N GLU A 447 -15.43 22.75 1.88
CA GLU A 447 -16.25 23.80 1.26
C GLU A 447 -17.54 24.08 2.05
N LEU A 448 -18.19 23.06 2.63
CA LEU A 448 -19.34 23.25 3.53
C LEU A 448 -18.96 24.06 4.77
N LEU A 449 -17.84 23.71 5.42
CA LEU A 449 -17.35 24.41 6.62
C LEU A 449 -16.97 25.86 6.30
N LYS A 450 -16.30 26.07 5.16
CA LYS A 450 -15.91 27.40 4.67
C LYS A 450 -17.10 28.30 4.35
N ARG A 451 -18.21 27.73 3.85
CA ARG A 451 -19.46 28.46 3.60
C ARG A 451 -20.41 28.49 4.80
N GLU A 452 -19.97 28.01 5.96
CA GLU A 452 -20.76 27.93 7.19
C GLU A 452 -22.09 27.17 7.01
N MET A 453 -22.12 26.19 6.10
CA MET A 453 -23.29 25.33 5.83
C MET A 453 -23.45 24.24 6.90
N PHE A 454 -23.48 24.65 8.17
CA PHE A 454 -23.42 23.75 9.32
C PHE A 454 -24.65 22.85 9.47
N ASP A 455 -25.82 23.28 8.97
CA ASP A 455 -27.04 22.46 9.00
C ASP A 455 -26.89 21.24 8.09
N PHE A 456 -26.36 21.42 6.87
CA PHE A 456 -26.09 20.29 5.98
C PHE A 456 -24.97 19.40 6.52
N TRP A 457 -23.90 20.00 7.07
CA TRP A 457 -22.81 19.26 7.72
C TRP A 457 -23.34 18.35 8.85
N ARG A 458 -24.14 18.91 9.77
CA ARG A 458 -24.70 18.16 10.90
C ARG A 458 -25.72 17.13 10.47
N ASP A 459 -26.71 17.55 9.70
CA ASP A 459 -27.94 16.77 9.50
C ASP A 459 -27.81 15.75 8.36
N GLN A 460 -26.91 16.00 7.39
CA GLN A 460 -26.67 15.09 6.28
C GLN A 460 -25.35 14.33 6.46
N LEU A 461 -24.23 15.03 6.64
CA LEU A 461 -22.92 14.35 6.66
C LEU A 461 -22.64 13.62 7.96
N VAL A 462 -22.79 14.30 9.09
CA VAL A 462 -22.52 13.69 10.40
C VAL A 462 -23.64 12.71 10.76
N ALA A 463 -24.90 13.15 10.76
CA ALA A 463 -26.01 12.33 11.26
C ALA A 463 -26.29 11.08 10.43
N LYS A 464 -26.05 11.11 9.11
CA LYS A 464 -26.22 9.95 8.22
C LYS A 464 -24.89 9.24 7.90
N GLU A 465 -23.80 9.61 8.58
CA GLU A 465 -22.49 8.98 8.39
C GLU A 465 -22.00 9.03 6.93
N LEU A 466 -22.17 10.15 6.24
CA LEU A 466 -21.76 10.32 4.82
C LEU A 466 -20.31 10.81 4.67
N GLY A 467 -19.44 10.51 5.63
CA GLY A 467 -18.00 10.70 5.53
C GLY A 467 -17.32 9.49 4.87
N PRO A 468 -15.99 9.37 5.00
CA PRO A 468 -15.22 8.30 4.37
C PRO A 468 -15.80 6.89 4.60
N CYS A 469 -15.72 6.05 3.59
CA CYS A 469 -15.88 4.60 3.71
C CYS A 469 -14.74 4.02 4.56
N TRP A 470 -15.07 3.04 5.39
CA TRP A 470 -14.17 2.33 6.30
C TRP A 470 -14.78 0.97 6.68
N ALA A 471 -14.14 0.20 7.57
CA ALA A 471 -14.52 -1.19 7.87
C ALA A 471 -16.01 -1.40 8.26
N LYS A 472 -16.69 -0.35 8.73
CA LYS A 472 -18.12 -0.41 9.05
C LYS A 472 -19.03 -0.57 7.82
N ASP A 473 -18.65 0.03 6.68
CA ASP A 473 -19.52 0.19 5.52
C ASP A 473 -18.90 -0.29 4.20
N SER A 474 -17.68 -0.84 4.25
CA SER A 474 -16.91 -1.31 3.11
C SER A 474 -16.09 -2.53 3.50
N ASP A 475 -16.10 -3.57 2.67
CA ASP A 475 -15.31 -4.80 2.79
C ASP A 475 -13.84 -4.61 2.38
N PHE A 476 -13.51 -3.51 1.71
CA PHE A 476 -12.12 -3.11 1.44
C PHE A 476 -11.28 -2.72 2.67
N PHE A 477 -11.87 -2.65 3.87
CA PHE A 477 -11.19 -2.20 5.08
C PHE A 477 -11.47 -3.16 6.25
N ASP A 478 -10.47 -3.38 7.10
CA ASP A 478 -10.55 -4.25 8.29
C ASP A 478 -10.70 -3.42 9.57
N ASP A 479 -11.56 -3.83 10.51
CA ASP A 479 -11.80 -3.13 11.77
C ASP A 479 -10.65 -3.27 12.79
N LEU A 480 -9.71 -4.18 12.55
CA LEU A 480 -8.52 -4.42 13.38
C LEU A 480 -7.33 -3.54 12.98
N ASP A 481 -7.15 -3.28 11.69
CA ASP A 481 -5.95 -2.62 11.15
C ASP A 481 -6.22 -1.22 10.57
N ASP A 482 -7.43 -0.92 10.09
CA ASP A 482 -7.74 0.38 9.49
C ASP A 482 -8.31 1.40 10.49
N LEU A 483 -7.80 2.63 10.39
CA LEU A 483 -8.21 3.72 11.27
C LEU A 483 -9.64 4.20 10.97
N GLU A 484 -10.46 4.27 12.03
CA GLU A 484 -11.77 4.91 11.96
C GLU A 484 -11.65 6.38 11.50
N PRO A 485 -12.51 6.90 10.60
CA PRO A 485 -12.43 8.27 10.09
C PRO A 485 -12.96 9.33 11.08
N VAL A 486 -12.58 9.21 12.35
CA VAL A 486 -13.04 10.06 13.46
C VAL A 486 -12.70 11.53 13.23
N GLU A 487 -11.51 11.81 12.69
CA GLU A 487 -11.06 13.18 12.42
C GLU A 487 -11.88 13.91 11.37
N PHE A 488 -12.49 13.16 10.42
CA PHE A 488 -13.36 13.74 9.42
C PHE A 488 -14.56 14.45 10.08
N TYR A 489 -15.19 13.79 11.05
CA TYR A 489 -16.42 14.26 11.70
C TYR A 489 -16.17 15.25 12.85
N ASN A 490 -14.97 15.28 13.42
CA ASN A 490 -14.61 16.14 14.56
C ASN A 490 -14.37 17.61 14.12
N ARG A 491 -15.37 18.21 13.47
CA ARG A 491 -15.36 19.58 12.93
C ARG A 491 -16.65 20.31 13.28
N ALA A 492 -16.57 21.64 13.40
CA ALA A 492 -17.72 22.49 13.74
C ALA A 492 -18.52 22.05 14.98
N GLY A 493 -17.82 21.56 16.01
CA GLY A 493 -18.43 21.09 17.27
C GLY A 493 -19.19 19.76 17.16
N CYS A 494 -19.09 19.07 16.02
CA CYS A 494 -19.63 17.72 15.83
C CYS A 494 -18.61 16.68 16.26
N VAL A 495 -19.10 15.46 16.51
CA VAL A 495 -18.27 14.28 16.78
C VAL A 495 -18.72 13.13 15.91
N ALA A 496 -17.81 12.20 15.63
CA ALA A 496 -18.14 10.97 14.93
C ALA A 496 -19.29 10.22 15.63
N PRO A 497 -20.39 9.89 14.93
CA PRO A 497 -21.60 9.34 15.54
C PRO A 497 -21.45 7.88 16.00
N PHE A 498 -20.40 7.19 15.55
CA PHE A 498 -20.10 5.80 15.91
C PHE A 498 -19.29 5.65 17.21
N LYS A 499 -18.77 6.74 17.81
CA LYS A 499 -18.21 6.71 19.16
C LYS A 499 -19.27 6.90 20.24
N ARG A 500 -20.03 5.83 20.50
CA ARG A 500 -20.69 5.60 21.79
C ARG A 500 -20.88 4.10 22.06
N LYS A 501 -19.79 3.46 22.50
CA LYS A 501 -19.87 2.39 23.50
C LYS A 501 -18.87 2.69 24.61
N VAL A 502 -19.29 3.55 25.54
CA VAL A 502 -18.78 3.47 26.91
C VAL A 502 -19.70 2.46 27.59
N ASN A 503 -19.19 1.26 27.82
CA ASN A 503 -19.59 0.38 28.91
C ASN A 503 -18.34 -0.35 29.40
#